data_AF-A0A9D6H967-F1
#
_entry.id   AF-A0A9D6H967-F1
#
_cell.length_a   1.000
_cell.length_b   1.000
_cell.length_c   1.000
_cell.angle_alpha   90.00
_cell.angle_beta   90.00
_cell.angle_gamma   90.00
#
_symmetry.space_group_name_H-M   'P 1'
#
loop_
_entity.id
_entity.type
_entity.pdbx_description
1 polymer ?
#
loop_
_entity_poly.entity_id
_entity_poly.type
_entity_poly.pdbx_seq_one_letter_code
_entity_poly.pdbx_strand_id
1 'polypeptide(L)'
;MLLSSESEKEAAHPELEELLLLQTGELDRRRTSAIEQHLRGCSSCSAKLDAAENLYGRIARAGTRSIPVAEAPTNRNRAKALGIGLASGLVACFLIATGVEFTAPNPAEDLLDRAIAADVGVRGRWFHIARRYDACELGPPHEGNRVSGDRSLCAVVEASLRELGWGQQDLLSPRSLRSWRASLANKNDELQRYDGITDLTTTAPTGPLRLASLRIRTSDSVAVSGAYTFESEEGLLHFTVTETNRPTPEPGLRRSHSGRPERDLSRKQGASPSNALDRAEGRARLALHDLGLDATPFFEVARDDSAVVIRGIAPTAESRQDLREVLADHPAVRLSVQTEAEQQRDPQELPWRSFQGDGPPLAAEQLRALYPANTPERQEFQNTLDRLTREIVALSRNRQGLLDLANRQNSAADTAELERAASDTETRIAARTRAIAAALRPLLGELVPTSGSISPEAAQRLYTLVHDLVFLSRTGASLSLEESLLQVRTLLGPA
;
A
#
# COMPACT_ATOMS: atom_id res chain seq x y z
N MET A 1 45.83 -58.87 -11.49
CA MET A 1 44.85 -58.93 -12.59
C MET A 1 43.47 -58.98 -11.97
N LEU A 2 42.77 -57.86 -11.90
CA LEU A 2 41.31 -57.73 -11.89
C LEU A 2 41.08 -56.22 -12.10
N LEU A 3 40.77 -55.90 -13.36
CA LEU A 3 40.58 -54.54 -13.86
C LEU A 3 39.16 -54.07 -13.54
N SER A 4 39.15 -52.88 -12.94
CA SER A 4 38.17 -51.79 -13.03
C SER A 4 37.11 -51.91 -14.12
N SER A 5 35.84 -51.94 -13.71
CA SER A 5 34.71 -51.45 -14.50
C SER A 5 33.57 -51.02 -13.58
N GLU A 6 33.81 -50.03 -12.71
CA GLU A 6 32.72 -49.25 -12.15
C GLU A 6 32.37 -48.16 -13.17
N SER A 7 31.28 -48.42 -13.87
CA SER A 7 30.55 -47.49 -14.72
C SER A 7 30.39 -46.15 -14.01
N GLU A 8 31.10 -45.12 -14.48
CA GLU A 8 30.76 -43.72 -14.23
C GLU A 8 29.29 -43.53 -14.63
N LYS A 9 28.39 -43.51 -13.64
CA LYS A 9 27.05 -42.97 -13.86
C LYS A 9 27.25 -41.50 -14.16
N GLU A 10 27.12 -41.10 -15.42
CA GLU A 10 26.94 -39.70 -15.81
C GLU A 10 25.87 -39.10 -14.90
N ALA A 11 26.31 -38.32 -13.91
CA ALA A 11 25.40 -37.62 -13.02
C ALA A 11 24.61 -36.65 -13.90
N ALA A 12 23.31 -36.89 -14.02
CA ALA A 12 22.42 -36.05 -14.81
C ALA A 12 22.58 -34.60 -14.33
N HIS A 13 22.94 -33.71 -15.26
CA HIS A 13 23.06 -32.28 -14.96
C HIS A 13 21.68 -31.74 -14.57
N PRO A 14 21.58 -30.86 -13.56
CA PRO A 14 20.36 -30.14 -13.24
C PRO A 14 19.83 -29.40 -14.48
N GLU A 15 18.51 -29.39 -14.64
CA GLU A 15 17.88 -28.63 -15.71
C GLU A 15 18.05 -27.12 -15.48
N LEU A 16 17.98 -26.32 -16.55
CA LEU A 16 18.13 -24.87 -16.44
C LEU A 16 17.07 -24.26 -15.51
N GLU A 17 15.84 -24.78 -15.54
CA GLU A 17 14.76 -24.35 -14.66
C GLU A 17 15.11 -24.56 -13.18
N GLU A 18 15.70 -25.69 -12.81
CA GLU A 18 16.12 -25.95 -11.43
C GLU A 18 17.25 -25.02 -10.99
N LEU A 19 18.16 -24.65 -11.89
CA LEU A 19 19.19 -23.64 -11.63
C LEU A 19 18.59 -22.25 -11.39
N LEU A 20 17.53 -21.89 -12.12
CA LEU A 20 16.81 -20.62 -11.93
C LEU A 20 16.02 -20.60 -10.62
N LEU A 21 15.32 -21.69 -10.29
CA LEU A 21 14.60 -21.84 -9.02
C LEU A 21 15.54 -21.88 -7.81
N LEU A 22 16.76 -22.40 -7.98
CA LEU A 22 17.81 -22.30 -6.97
C LEU A 22 18.16 -20.82 -6.68
N GLN A 23 18.26 -20.00 -7.74
CA GLN A 23 18.59 -18.58 -7.63
C GLN A 23 17.49 -17.76 -6.94
N THR A 24 16.22 -18.09 -7.15
CA THR A 24 15.10 -17.41 -6.49
C THR A 24 14.78 -17.96 -5.10
N GLY A 25 15.41 -19.07 -4.71
CA GLY A 25 15.17 -19.74 -3.43
C GLY A 25 13.88 -20.55 -3.38
N GLU A 26 13.33 -20.90 -4.53
CA GLU A 26 12.03 -21.60 -4.66
C GLU A 26 12.15 -23.14 -4.63
N LEU A 27 13.37 -23.68 -4.62
CA LEU A 27 13.59 -25.12 -4.46
C LEU A 27 13.46 -25.57 -3.01
N ASP A 28 12.91 -26.78 -2.82
CA ASP A 28 12.90 -27.43 -1.50
C ASP A 28 14.33 -27.70 -1.01
N ARG A 29 14.52 -27.72 0.32
CA ARG A 29 15.86 -27.86 0.95
C ARG A 29 16.65 -29.07 0.44
N ARG A 30 15.99 -30.19 0.13
CA ARG A 30 16.68 -31.41 -0.30
C ARG A 30 17.21 -31.25 -1.73
N ARG A 31 16.42 -30.68 -2.64
CA ARG A 31 16.86 -30.36 -4.00
C ARG A 31 17.92 -29.27 -4.03
N THR A 32 17.75 -28.21 -3.25
CA THR A 32 18.75 -27.15 -3.07
C THR A 32 20.10 -27.73 -2.68
N SER A 33 20.17 -28.56 -1.63
CA SER A 33 21.43 -29.19 -1.21
C SER A 33 22.04 -30.11 -2.28
N ALA A 34 21.22 -30.85 -3.03
CA ALA A 34 21.70 -31.72 -4.10
C ALA A 34 22.30 -30.93 -5.27
N ILE A 35 21.64 -29.85 -5.69
CA ILE A 35 22.11 -29.00 -6.79
C ILE A 35 23.33 -28.18 -6.36
N GLU A 36 23.36 -27.63 -5.15
CA GLU A 36 24.54 -26.97 -4.60
C GLU A 36 25.76 -27.91 -4.53
N GLN A 37 25.55 -29.16 -4.11
CA GLN A 37 26.61 -30.17 -4.11
C GLN A 37 27.10 -30.47 -5.53
N HIS A 38 26.20 -30.57 -6.51
CA HIS A 38 26.55 -30.73 -7.92
C HIS A 38 27.34 -29.54 -8.48
N LEU A 39 26.90 -28.31 -8.18
CA LEU A 39 27.55 -27.08 -8.65
C LEU A 39 29.00 -26.95 -8.15
N ARG A 40 29.32 -27.48 -6.96
CA ARG A 40 30.71 -27.53 -6.46
C ARG A 40 31.62 -28.43 -7.30
N GLY A 41 31.07 -29.44 -7.97
CA GLY A 41 31.81 -30.41 -8.79
C GLY A 41 31.71 -30.20 -10.31
N CYS A 42 30.75 -29.38 -10.77
CA CYS A 42 30.42 -29.25 -12.18
C CYS A 42 30.56 -27.81 -12.70
N SER A 43 31.69 -27.51 -13.33
CA SER A 43 31.98 -26.18 -13.90
C SER A 43 31.00 -25.75 -15.00
N SER A 44 30.45 -26.69 -15.78
CA SER A 44 29.47 -26.39 -16.82
C SER A 44 28.15 -25.86 -16.25
N CYS A 45 27.64 -26.46 -15.16
CA CYS A 45 26.42 -25.99 -14.50
C CYS A 45 26.64 -24.65 -13.78
N SER A 46 27.81 -24.45 -13.17
CA SER A 46 28.19 -23.14 -12.59
C SER A 46 28.18 -22.04 -13.65
N ALA A 47 28.80 -22.28 -14.82
CA ALA A 47 28.84 -21.30 -15.89
C ALA A 47 27.45 -20.97 -16.47
N LYS A 48 26.52 -21.95 -16.50
CA LYS A 48 25.12 -21.72 -16.90
C LYS A 48 24.40 -20.83 -15.89
N LEU A 49 24.61 -21.04 -14.60
CA LEU A 49 24.02 -20.21 -13.54
C LEU A 49 24.53 -18.76 -13.61
N ASP A 50 25.84 -18.57 -13.79
CA ASP A 50 26.45 -17.24 -13.96
C ASP A 50 25.92 -16.53 -15.23
N ALA A 51 25.71 -17.27 -16.32
CA ALA A 51 25.16 -16.72 -17.56
C ALA A 51 23.70 -16.26 -17.39
N ALA A 52 22.89 -17.02 -16.64
CA ALA A 52 21.53 -16.64 -16.30
C ALA A 52 21.51 -15.36 -15.43
N GLU A 53 22.35 -15.28 -14.39
CA GLU A 53 22.46 -14.09 -13.52
C GLU A 53 22.80 -12.83 -14.33
N ASN A 54 23.78 -12.94 -15.24
CA ASN A 54 24.17 -11.85 -16.12
C ASN A 54 23.06 -11.43 -17.10
N LEU A 55 22.22 -12.38 -17.55
CA LEU A 55 21.07 -12.07 -18.40
C LEU A 55 20.02 -11.27 -17.63
N TYR A 56 19.63 -11.71 -16.44
CA TYR A 56 18.68 -10.97 -15.60
C TYR A 56 19.20 -9.60 -15.21
N GLY A 57 20.49 -9.50 -14.85
CA GLY A 57 21.14 -8.21 -14.59
C GLY A 57 21.15 -7.26 -15.80
N ARG A 58 21.11 -7.78 -17.03
CA ARG A 58 20.96 -6.95 -18.24
C ARG A 58 19.51 -6.53 -18.48
N ILE A 59 18.54 -7.42 -18.28
CA ILE A 59 17.11 -7.11 -18.43
C ILE A 59 16.68 -6.06 -17.40
N ALA A 60 17.09 -6.22 -16.13
CA ALA A 60 16.82 -5.25 -15.08
C ALA A 60 17.39 -3.85 -15.41
N ARG A 61 18.59 -3.78 -16.01
CA ARG A 61 19.20 -2.52 -16.48
C ARG A 61 18.59 -1.97 -17.77
N ALA A 62 17.98 -2.82 -18.60
CA ALA A 62 17.31 -2.39 -19.82
C ALA A 62 15.92 -1.79 -19.52
N GLY A 63 15.22 -2.31 -18.50
CA GLY A 63 13.93 -1.77 -18.05
C GLY A 63 14.02 -0.37 -17.43
N THR A 64 15.18 0.03 -16.91
CA THR A 64 15.40 1.35 -16.29
C THR A 64 15.83 2.45 -17.27
N ARG A 65 16.16 2.10 -18.52
CA ARG A 65 16.26 3.11 -19.58
C ARG A 65 14.85 3.39 -20.09
N SER A 66 14.27 4.49 -19.62
CA SER A 66 13.17 5.15 -20.32
C SER A 66 13.53 5.19 -21.80
N ILE A 67 12.73 4.50 -22.62
CA ILE A 67 12.83 4.54 -24.07
C ILE A 67 12.69 6.03 -24.41
N PRO A 68 13.75 6.71 -24.90
CA PRO A 68 13.54 8.04 -25.45
C PRO A 68 12.53 7.84 -26.59
N VAL A 69 11.39 8.52 -26.48
CA VAL A 69 10.42 8.63 -27.56
C VAL A 69 11.21 9.17 -28.75
N ALA A 70 11.57 8.29 -29.66
CA ALA A 70 12.35 8.65 -30.83
C ALA A 70 11.51 9.63 -31.64
N GLU A 71 11.95 10.89 -31.68
CA GLU A 71 11.44 11.88 -32.61
C GLU A 71 11.46 11.27 -34.01
N ALA A 72 10.30 11.26 -34.66
CA ALA A 72 10.12 10.69 -35.98
C ALA A 72 11.16 11.29 -36.95
N PRO A 73 11.90 10.48 -37.71
CA PRO A 73 12.88 11.00 -38.65
C PRO A 73 12.15 11.83 -39.71
N THR A 74 12.51 13.12 -39.77
CA THR A 74 12.07 14.01 -40.84
C THR A 74 12.71 13.57 -42.15
N ASN A 75 11.94 12.81 -42.93
CA ASN A 75 12.33 12.30 -44.23
C ASN A 75 12.39 13.43 -45.25
N ARG A 76 13.58 14.03 -45.41
CA ARG A 76 13.93 14.87 -46.55
C ARG A 76 14.36 13.98 -47.73
N ASN A 77 13.68 14.20 -48.85
CA ASN A 77 14.00 13.78 -50.22
C ASN A 77 13.53 12.39 -50.67
N ARG A 78 12.41 12.38 -51.41
CA ARG A 78 12.42 11.81 -52.77
C ARG A 78 11.31 12.42 -53.63
N ALA A 79 11.76 13.02 -54.72
CA ALA A 79 10.93 13.58 -55.76
C ALA A 79 10.39 12.49 -56.70
N LYS A 80 9.21 12.78 -57.25
CA LYS A 80 8.60 12.30 -58.51
C LYS A 80 8.11 10.85 -58.59
N ALA A 81 6.79 10.70 -58.50
CA ALA A 81 6.01 9.99 -59.53
C ALA A 81 4.58 10.56 -59.58
N LEU A 82 4.18 10.98 -60.78
CA LEU A 82 2.86 11.46 -61.19
C LEU A 82 1.79 10.36 -61.07
N GLY A 83 0.54 10.73 -60.79
CA GLY A 83 -0.62 9.96 -61.27
C GLY A 83 -1.92 10.04 -60.48
N ILE A 84 -2.73 11.06 -60.76
CA ILE A 84 -4.21 11.05 -60.83
C ILE A 84 -4.98 10.51 -59.61
N GLY A 85 -5.57 11.43 -58.84
CA GLY A 85 -6.56 11.16 -57.79
C GLY A 85 -7.06 12.42 -57.08
N LEU A 86 -7.38 13.47 -57.85
CA LEU A 86 -7.85 14.76 -57.32
C LEU A 86 -9.35 14.71 -56.99
N ALA A 87 -9.68 14.37 -55.74
CA ALA A 87 -10.90 14.88 -55.08
C ALA A 87 -10.89 14.70 -53.54
N SER A 88 -10.12 13.76 -52.99
CA SER A 88 -10.12 13.45 -51.55
C SER A 88 -8.92 14.01 -50.76
N GLY A 89 -7.89 14.53 -51.44
CA GLY A 89 -6.66 15.05 -50.79
C GLY A 89 -6.76 16.47 -50.23
N LEU A 90 -7.73 17.29 -50.69
CA LEU A 90 -7.83 18.68 -50.24
C LEU A 90 -8.42 18.83 -48.83
N VAL A 91 -9.25 17.88 -48.36
CA VAL A 91 -9.77 17.92 -46.98
C VAL A 91 -8.69 17.50 -45.97
N ALA A 92 -7.88 16.49 -46.31
CA ALA A 92 -6.77 16.05 -45.44
C ALA A 92 -5.65 17.09 -45.37
N CYS A 93 -5.26 17.72 -46.49
CA CYS A 93 -4.25 18.78 -46.45
C CYS A 93 -4.75 20.08 -45.81
N PHE A 94 -6.05 20.40 -45.88
CA PHE A 94 -6.59 21.56 -45.16
C PHE A 94 -6.60 21.31 -43.64
N LEU A 95 -6.92 20.10 -43.17
CA LEU A 95 -6.86 19.76 -41.74
C LEU A 95 -5.42 19.72 -41.19
N ILE A 96 -4.43 19.36 -42.01
CA ILE A 96 -3.01 19.39 -41.62
C ILE A 96 -2.45 20.82 -41.65
N ALA A 97 -2.90 21.66 -42.59
CA ALA A 97 -2.42 23.03 -42.72
C ALA A 97 -3.11 24.03 -41.77
N THR A 98 -4.31 23.73 -41.25
CA THR A 98 -4.98 24.61 -40.27
C THR A 98 -4.46 24.44 -38.85
N GLY A 99 -3.45 23.59 -38.61
CA GLY A 99 -2.76 23.54 -37.31
C GLY A 99 -3.74 23.37 -36.15
N VAL A 100 -4.81 22.60 -36.35
CA VAL A 100 -5.72 22.24 -35.26
C VAL A 100 -4.94 21.23 -34.43
N GLU A 101 -4.12 21.75 -33.53
CA GLU A 101 -3.56 21.02 -32.41
C GLU A 101 -4.77 20.43 -31.68
N PHE A 102 -5.10 19.17 -31.99
CA PHE A 102 -5.91 18.32 -31.13
C PHE A 102 -5.09 18.13 -29.87
N THR A 103 -5.10 19.16 -29.03
CA THR A 103 -4.69 19.08 -27.65
C THR A 103 -5.59 18.04 -27.03
N ALA A 104 -5.02 16.86 -26.78
CA ALA A 104 -5.73 15.83 -26.04
C ALA A 104 -6.32 16.50 -24.79
N PRO A 105 -7.62 16.27 -24.49
CA PRO A 105 -8.27 16.92 -23.36
C PRO A 105 -7.42 16.70 -22.12
N ASN A 106 -7.13 17.77 -21.37
CA ASN A 106 -6.31 17.70 -20.18
C ASN A 106 -6.97 16.72 -19.19
N PRO A 107 -6.38 15.54 -18.94
CA PRO A 107 -7.05 14.48 -18.19
C PRO A 107 -7.30 14.87 -16.72
N ALA A 108 -6.53 15.83 -16.19
CA ALA A 108 -6.73 16.37 -14.86
C ALA A 108 -8.00 17.23 -14.77
N GLU A 109 -8.32 17.98 -15.84
CA GLU A 109 -9.51 18.83 -15.88
C GLU A 109 -10.78 17.99 -15.95
N ASP A 110 -10.79 16.97 -16.80
CA ASP A 110 -11.89 16.01 -16.92
C ASP A 110 -12.15 15.25 -15.60
N LEU A 111 -11.09 14.87 -14.88
CA LEU A 111 -11.21 14.25 -13.55
C LEU A 111 -11.83 15.22 -12.53
N LEU A 112 -11.38 16.47 -12.49
CA LEU A 112 -11.93 17.46 -11.58
C LEU A 112 -13.38 17.81 -11.92
N ASP A 113 -13.74 17.90 -13.19
CA ASP A 113 -15.12 18.18 -13.59
C ASP A 113 -16.08 17.08 -13.12
N ARG A 114 -15.69 15.81 -13.25
CA ARG A 114 -16.44 14.68 -12.66
C ARG A 114 -16.55 14.80 -11.14
N ALA A 115 -15.45 15.11 -10.46
CA ALA A 115 -15.44 15.23 -9.02
C ALA A 115 -16.28 16.42 -8.52
N ILE A 116 -16.29 17.54 -9.24
CA ILE A 116 -17.13 18.71 -8.96
C ILE A 116 -18.62 18.38 -9.11
N ALA A 117 -18.97 17.55 -10.10
CA ALA A 117 -20.33 17.08 -10.30
C ALA A 117 -20.78 16.14 -9.16
N ALA A 118 -19.86 15.31 -8.64
CA ALA A 118 -20.12 14.44 -7.49
C ALA A 118 -20.18 15.18 -6.14
N ASP A 119 -19.47 16.29 -6.00
CA ASP A 119 -19.37 17.11 -4.78
C ASP A 119 -20.62 18.00 -4.51
N VAL A 120 -21.74 17.75 -5.19
CA VAL A 120 -22.98 18.51 -5.00
C VAL A 120 -23.74 17.98 -3.79
N GLY A 121 -23.71 18.72 -2.68
CA GLY A 121 -24.55 18.47 -1.51
C GLY A 121 -23.83 17.93 -0.28
N VAL A 122 -22.51 17.73 -0.35
CA VAL A 122 -21.72 17.32 0.81
C VAL A 122 -21.52 18.52 1.74
N ARG A 123 -22.30 18.58 2.83
CA ARG A 123 -22.20 19.62 3.86
C ARG A 123 -21.83 18.99 5.19
N GLY A 124 -21.06 19.73 6.00
CA GLY A 124 -20.75 19.32 7.36
C GLY A 124 -19.69 18.23 7.47
N ARG A 125 -18.74 18.20 6.53
CA ARG A 125 -17.61 17.27 6.57
C ARG A 125 -16.71 17.55 7.78
N TRP A 126 -16.18 16.45 8.30
CA TRP A 126 -15.14 16.45 9.32
C TRP A 126 -13.84 15.99 8.69
N PHE A 127 -12.76 16.65 9.07
CA PHE A 127 -11.45 16.42 8.52
C PHE A 127 -10.48 16.11 9.64
N HIS A 128 -9.76 15.01 9.51
CA HIS A 128 -8.57 14.74 10.28
C HIS A 128 -7.36 15.27 9.52
N ILE A 129 -6.62 16.17 10.15
CA ILE A 129 -5.43 16.81 9.59
C ILE A 129 -4.23 16.28 10.36
N ALA A 130 -3.25 15.77 9.63
CA ALA A 130 -2.05 15.20 10.22
C ALA A 130 -0.79 15.84 9.60
N ARG A 131 0.17 16.17 10.47
CA ARG A 131 1.52 16.65 10.14
C ARG A 131 2.54 15.93 11.03
N ARG A 132 3.23 14.93 10.49
CA ARG A 132 4.26 14.12 11.20
C ARG A 132 3.77 13.57 12.56
N TYR A 133 3.92 14.36 13.64
CA TYR A 133 3.59 14.03 15.04
C TYR A 133 2.38 14.79 15.57
N ASP A 134 1.93 15.80 14.83
CA ASP A 134 0.83 16.66 15.22
C ASP A 134 -0.40 16.25 14.43
N ALA A 135 -1.55 16.23 15.09
CA ALA A 135 -2.83 16.02 14.43
C ALA A 135 -3.90 16.91 15.05
N CYS A 136 -4.88 17.29 14.24
CA CYS A 136 -6.05 18.00 14.71
C CYS A 136 -7.27 17.69 13.85
N GLU A 137 -8.46 17.94 14.41
CA GLU A 137 -9.73 17.74 13.72
C GLU A 137 -10.38 19.09 13.39
N LEU A 138 -10.82 19.25 12.15
CA LEU A 138 -11.62 20.38 11.69
C LEU A 138 -13.03 19.91 11.36
N GLY A 139 -14.03 20.62 11.88
CA GLY A 139 -15.45 20.36 11.64
C GLY A 139 -16.19 21.63 11.21
N PRO A 140 -17.47 21.53 10.84
CA PRO A 140 -18.25 22.69 10.41
C PRO A 140 -18.33 23.78 11.50
N PRO A 141 -18.28 25.07 11.12
CA PRO A 141 -18.14 26.20 12.05
C PRO A 141 -19.32 26.40 13.01
N HIS A 142 -20.50 25.84 12.71
CA HIS A 142 -21.73 26.10 13.45
C HIS A 142 -21.91 25.24 14.71
N GLU A 143 -21.05 24.25 14.96
CA GLU A 143 -21.25 23.32 16.08
C GLU A 143 -20.52 23.70 17.37
N GLY A 144 -19.91 24.88 17.46
CA GLY A 144 -19.25 25.34 18.70
C GLY A 144 -18.16 24.38 19.20
N ASN A 145 -17.66 23.49 18.35
CA ASN A 145 -16.77 22.43 18.73
C ASN A 145 -15.39 23.01 19.07
N ARG A 146 -14.95 22.69 20.29
CA ARG A 146 -13.56 22.84 20.68
C ARG A 146 -12.74 21.90 19.80
N VAL A 147 -11.83 22.46 19.02
CA VAL A 147 -10.73 21.73 18.38
C VAL A 147 -10.06 20.87 19.45
N SER A 148 -10.17 19.55 19.31
CA SER A 148 -9.44 18.58 20.12
C SER A 148 -8.14 18.28 19.39
N GLY A 149 -7.00 18.60 20.00
CA GLY A 149 -5.68 18.49 19.38
C GLY A 149 -4.75 19.66 19.75
N ASP A 150 -3.51 19.61 19.28
CA ASP A 150 -2.59 20.74 19.42
C ASP A 150 -3.17 21.93 18.64
N ARG A 151 -3.55 22.98 19.38
CA ARG A 151 -4.12 24.20 18.80
C ARG A 151 -3.15 24.89 17.85
N SER A 152 -1.85 24.57 17.92
CA SER A 152 -0.83 25.13 17.03
C SER A 152 -1.06 24.71 15.57
N LEU A 153 -1.22 23.41 15.28
CA LEU A 153 -1.30 22.90 13.91
C LEU A 153 -2.55 23.42 13.19
N CYS A 154 -3.71 23.31 13.82
CA CYS A 154 -4.97 23.73 13.20
C CYS A 154 -4.98 25.25 12.92
N ALA A 155 -4.45 26.05 13.85
CA ALA A 155 -4.33 27.50 13.64
C ALA A 155 -3.39 27.84 12.47
N VAL A 156 -2.27 27.12 12.34
CA VAL A 156 -1.33 27.28 11.24
C VAL A 156 -1.97 26.89 9.90
N VAL A 157 -2.65 25.73 9.84
CA VAL A 157 -3.34 25.27 8.62
C VAL A 157 -4.45 26.24 8.22
N GLU A 158 -5.27 26.70 9.17
CA GLU A 158 -6.31 27.70 8.90
C GLU A 158 -5.74 29.02 8.39
N ALA A 159 -4.58 29.47 8.91
CA ALA A 159 -3.90 30.65 8.42
C ALA A 159 -3.43 30.45 6.96
N SER A 160 -2.78 29.33 6.65
CA SER A 160 -2.33 28.99 5.30
C SER A 160 -3.49 28.88 4.30
N LEU A 161 -4.63 28.31 4.70
CA LEU A 161 -5.82 28.27 3.84
C LEU A 161 -6.38 29.66 3.55
N ARG A 162 -6.38 30.54 4.55
CA ARG A 162 -6.87 31.91 4.40
C ARG A 162 -6.05 32.71 3.39
N GLU A 163 -4.75 32.46 3.27
CA GLU A 163 -3.88 33.09 2.25
C GLU A 163 -4.30 32.74 0.81
N LEU A 164 -4.93 31.58 0.60
CA LEU A 164 -5.51 31.17 -0.69
C LEU A 164 -6.96 31.62 -0.85
N GLY A 165 -7.55 32.28 0.14
CA GLY A 165 -8.98 32.53 0.21
C GLY A 165 -9.83 31.25 0.40
N TRP A 166 -9.22 30.18 0.91
CA TRP A 166 -9.89 28.91 1.19
C TRP A 166 -10.42 28.87 2.63
N GLY A 167 -11.59 28.29 2.81
CA GLY A 167 -12.13 27.88 4.10
C GLY A 167 -11.83 26.41 4.41
N GLN A 168 -12.22 25.96 5.60
CA GLN A 168 -12.00 24.57 6.03
C GLN A 168 -12.69 23.54 5.11
N GLN A 169 -13.86 23.90 4.54
CA GLN A 169 -14.62 23.03 3.65
C GLN A 169 -13.97 22.86 2.26
N ASP A 170 -12.96 23.69 1.96
CA ASP A 170 -12.23 23.67 0.70
C ASP A 170 -11.09 22.64 0.69
N LEU A 171 -10.72 22.07 1.84
CA LEU A 171 -9.62 21.11 1.99
C LEU A 171 -9.79 19.80 1.23
N LEU A 172 -11.00 19.44 0.82
CA LEU A 172 -11.26 18.33 -0.10
C LEU A 172 -12.24 18.77 -1.19
N SER A 173 -12.20 20.05 -1.57
CA SER A 173 -13.06 20.61 -2.61
C SER A 173 -12.38 20.51 -3.97
N PRO A 174 -12.89 19.68 -4.90
CA PRO A 174 -12.39 19.64 -6.27
C PRO A 174 -12.50 21.02 -6.96
N ARG A 175 -13.51 21.83 -6.60
CA ARG A 175 -13.69 23.20 -7.14
C ARG A 175 -12.53 24.11 -6.74
N SER A 176 -12.11 24.03 -5.49
CA SER A 176 -11.07 24.89 -4.93
C SER A 176 -9.70 24.52 -5.50
N LEU A 177 -9.43 23.20 -5.63
CA LEU A 177 -8.25 22.71 -6.34
C LEU A 177 -8.24 23.14 -7.82
N ARG A 178 -9.35 23.02 -8.55
CA ARG A 178 -9.46 23.47 -9.95
C ARG A 178 -9.18 24.97 -10.09
N SER A 179 -9.78 25.78 -9.22
CA SER A 179 -9.59 27.24 -9.22
C SER A 179 -8.13 27.63 -9.00
N TRP A 180 -7.47 27.05 -7.98
CA TRP A 180 -6.05 27.30 -7.74
C TRP A 180 -5.19 26.80 -8.91
N ARG A 181 -5.41 25.57 -9.42
CA ARG A 181 -4.70 25.05 -10.61
C ARG A 181 -4.82 25.97 -11.82
N ALA A 182 -6.00 26.53 -12.07
CA ALA A 182 -6.24 27.44 -13.18
C ALA A 182 -5.50 28.78 -13.00
N SER A 183 -5.27 29.22 -11.76
CA SER A 183 -4.52 30.45 -11.46
C SER A 183 -3.00 30.32 -11.67
N LEU A 184 -2.47 29.10 -11.78
CA LEU A 184 -1.04 28.85 -11.95
C LEU A 184 -0.59 29.05 -13.40
N ALA A 185 0.33 29.99 -13.62
CA ALA A 185 1.00 30.20 -14.90
C ALA A 185 1.89 29.01 -15.28
N ASN A 186 2.61 28.46 -14.30
CA ASN A 186 3.44 27.27 -14.47
C ASN A 186 2.99 26.21 -13.47
N LYS A 187 2.62 25.02 -13.97
CA LYS A 187 2.23 23.87 -13.15
C LYS A 187 2.62 22.58 -13.85
N ASN A 188 2.82 21.53 -13.06
CA ASN A 188 2.93 20.17 -13.56
C ASN A 188 1.87 19.30 -12.87
N ASP A 189 1.04 18.65 -13.69
CA ASP A 189 -0.04 17.77 -13.25
C ASP A 189 0.36 16.31 -13.47
N GLU A 190 0.20 15.49 -12.43
CA GLU A 190 0.44 14.05 -12.46
C GLU A 190 -0.84 13.31 -12.05
N LEU A 191 -1.18 12.28 -12.83
CA LEU A 191 -2.31 11.40 -12.55
C LEU A 191 -1.81 9.98 -12.34
N GLN A 192 -2.12 9.43 -11.17
CA GLN A 192 -1.84 8.05 -10.84
C GLN A 192 -3.16 7.32 -10.57
N ARG A 193 -3.34 6.17 -11.23
CA ARG A 193 -4.55 5.35 -11.06
C ARG A 193 -4.20 4.09 -10.28
N TYR A 194 -4.95 3.88 -9.22
CA TYR A 194 -4.91 2.70 -8.35
C TYR A 194 -6.26 1.98 -8.43
N ASP A 195 -6.35 0.77 -7.87
CA ASP A 195 -7.61 0.04 -7.86
C ASP A 195 -8.67 0.82 -7.07
N GLY A 196 -9.74 1.25 -7.75
CA GLY A 196 -10.82 2.05 -7.19
C GLY A 196 -10.49 3.51 -6.82
N ILE A 197 -9.27 4.00 -7.04
CA ILE A 197 -8.83 5.35 -6.65
C ILE A 197 -8.01 6.01 -7.76
N THR A 198 -8.19 7.31 -7.97
CA THR A 198 -7.35 8.14 -8.84
C THR A 198 -6.76 9.30 -8.03
N ASP A 199 -5.44 9.40 -8.00
CA ASP A 199 -4.70 10.49 -7.36
C ASP A 199 -4.35 11.54 -8.43
N LEU A 200 -4.77 12.79 -8.20
CA LEU A 200 -4.35 13.95 -8.98
C LEU A 200 -3.41 14.79 -8.14
N THR A 201 -2.18 14.97 -8.60
CA THR A 201 -1.18 15.81 -7.96
C THR A 201 -0.83 16.98 -8.88
N THR A 202 -0.91 18.20 -8.36
CA THR A 202 -0.45 19.41 -9.05
C THR A 202 0.68 20.03 -8.26
N THR A 203 1.80 20.28 -8.94
CA THR A 203 2.96 20.98 -8.39
C THR A 203 3.13 22.35 -9.03
N ALA A 204 3.48 23.35 -8.21
CA ALA A 204 3.72 24.73 -8.60
C ALA A 204 5.13 25.16 -8.16
N PRO A 205 5.95 25.71 -9.06
CA PRO A 205 7.32 26.13 -8.74
C PRO A 205 7.39 27.43 -7.94
N THR A 206 6.26 28.13 -7.74
CA THR A 206 6.14 29.40 -7.03
C THR A 206 4.75 29.54 -6.40
N GLY A 207 4.65 30.32 -5.33
CA GLY A 207 3.38 30.67 -4.68
C GLY A 207 3.25 30.04 -3.28
N PRO A 208 2.24 30.47 -2.50
CA PRO A 208 2.07 30.02 -1.12
C PRO A 208 1.74 28.52 -1.02
N LEU A 209 1.13 27.94 -2.06
CA LEU A 209 0.88 26.50 -2.18
C LEU A 209 1.77 25.93 -3.28
N ARG A 210 2.68 25.02 -2.90
CA ARG A 210 3.68 24.41 -3.79
C ARG A 210 3.22 23.07 -4.36
N LEU A 211 2.42 22.33 -3.59
CA LEU A 211 1.87 21.04 -3.99
C LEU A 211 0.47 20.88 -3.43
N ALA A 212 -0.46 20.44 -4.26
CA ALA A 212 -1.75 19.94 -3.81
C ALA A 212 -2.05 18.61 -4.52
N SER A 213 -2.47 17.63 -3.73
CA SER A 213 -2.90 16.33 -4.20
C SER A 213 -4.31 16.04 -3.70
N LEU A 214 -5.13 15.45 -4.57
CA LEU A 214 -6.48 15.01 -4.25
C LEU A 214 -6.64 13.55 -4.66
N ARG A 215 -7.04 12.73 -3.69
CA ARG A 215 -7.36 11.33 -3.87
C ARG A 215 -8.86 11.19 -4.10
N ILE A 216 -9.23 10.71 -5.28
CA ILE A 216 -10.62 10.66 -5.74
C ILE A 216 -11.01 9.20 -5.94
N ARG A 217 -12.09 8.77 -5.31
CA ARG A 217 -12.61 7.42 -5.49
C ARG A 217 -13.23 7.28 -6.88
N THR A 218 -12.80 6.28 -7.64
CA THR A 218 -13.19 6.11 -9.05
C THR A 218 -14.67 5.75 -9.21
N SER A 219 -15.29 5.09 -8.21
CA SER A 219 -16.68 4.62 -8.30
C SER A 219 -17.71 5.74 -8.29
N ASP A 220 -17.46 6.82 -7.55
CA ASP A 220 -18.40 7.93 -7.35
C ASP A 220 -17.77 9.31 -7.53
N SER A 221 -16.49 9.37 -7.88
CA SER A 221 -15.72 10.61 -8.06
C SER A 221 -15.68 11.52 -6.82
N VAL A 222 -15.90 10.97 -5.62
CA VAL A 222 -15.80 11.74 -4.37
C VAL A 222 -14.35 11.81 -3.90
N ALA A 223 -13.91 12.99 -3.49
CA ALA A 223 -12.59 13.19 -2.88
C ALA A 223 -12.59 12.66 -1.45
N VAL A 224 -11.69 11.70 -1.15
CA VAL A 224 -11.62 11.02 0.15
C VAL A 224 -10.46 11.47 1.01
N SER A 225 -9.37 11.97 0.39
CA SER A 225 -8.22 12.53 1.08
C SER A 225 -7.45 13.51 0.19
N GLY A 226 -6.57 14.30 0.80
CA GLY A 226 -5.73 15.26 0.12
C GLY A 226 -4.41 15.47 0.85
N ALA A 227 -3.43 16.00 0.13
CA ALA A 227 -2.12 16.35 0.69
C ALA A 227 -1.68 17.71 0.16
N TYR A 228 -1.14 18.54 1.04
CA TYR A 228 -0.81 19.94 0.75
C TYR A 228 0.58 20.27 1.25
N THR A 229 1.32 21.04 0.46
CA THR A 229 2.61 21.62 0.87
C THR A 229 2.57 23.13 0.67
N PHE A 230 2.52 23.87 1.76
CA PHE A 230 2.57 25.33 1.77
C PHE A 230 3.99 25.83 2.02
N GLU A 231 4.30 27.00 1.50
CA GLU A 231 5.49 27.76 1.87
C GLU A 231 5.16 28.65 3.07
N SER A 232 5.94 28.54 4.14
CA SER A 232 5.81 29.36 5.34
C SER A 232 7.17 29.97 5.71
N GLU A 233 7.17 30.92 6.65
CA GLU A 233 8.40 31.52 7.19
C GLU A 233 9.35 30.48 7.81
N GLU A 234 8.80 29.37 8.32
CA GLU A 234 9.54 28.26 8.94
C GLU A 234 9.96 27.17 7.92
N GLY A 235 9.66 27.36 6.62
CA GLY A 235 9.96 26.43 5.54
C GLY A 235 8.71 25.80 4.93
N LEU A 236 8.83 24.57 4.44
CA LEU A 236 7.70 23.89 3.80
C LEU A 236 6.80 23.22 4.84
N LEU A 237 5.57 23.72 4.97
CA LEU A 237 4.52 23.11 5.77
C LEU A 237 3.81 22.05 4.94
N HIS A 238 4.10 20.77 5.21
CA HIS A 238 3.41 19.64 4.59
C HIS A 238 2.39 19.02 5.55
N PHE A 239 1.16 18.80 5.10
CA PHE A 239 0.15 18.07 5.86
C PHE A 239 -0.79 17.27 4.96
N THR A 240 -1.42 16.25 5.55
CA THR A 240 -2.44 15.41 4.90
C THR A 240 -3.79 15.64 5.54
N VAL A 241 -4.85 15.55 4.73
CA VAL A 241 -6.24 15.68 5.16
C VAL A 241 -6.99 14.43 4.75
N THR A 242 -7.71 13.83 5.69
CA THR A 242 -8.59 12.69 5.44
C THR A 242 -9.99 13.03 5.94
N GLU A 243 -11.01 12.73 5.14
CA GLU A 243 -12.39 12.84 5.61
C GLU A 243 -12.64 11.80 6.71
N THR A 244 -13.18 12.22 7.84
CA THR A 244 -13.56 11.32 8.92
C THR A 244 -15.07 11.33 9.11
N ASN A 245 -15.63 10.15 9.34
CA ASN A 245 -16.97 10.06 9.91
C ASN A 245 -16.81 10.43 11.37
N ARG A 246 -17.33 11.60 11.78
CA ARG A 246 -17.26 12.05 13.18
C ARG A 246 -17.63 10.87 14.11
N PRO A 247 -16.83 10.56 15.15
CA PRO A 247 -17.29 9.63 16.17
C PRO A 247 -18.60 10.17 16.71
N THR A 248 -19.65 9.35 16.67
CA THR A 248 -20.89 9.65 17.39
C THR A 248 -20.44 9.97 18.82
N PRO A 249 -20.64 11.21 19.33
CA PRO A 249 -20.18 11.54 20.67
C PRO A 249 -20.75 10.46 21.57
N GLU A 250 -19.86 9.73 22.26
CA GLU A 250 -20.29 8.73 23.23
C GLU A 250 -21.42 9.37 24.03
N PRO A 251 -22.60 8.74 24.15
CA PRO A 251 -23.75 9.35 24.79
C PRO A 251 -23.34 9.71 26.21
N GLY A 252 -22.90 10.96 26.38
CA GLY A 252 -22.35 11.46 27.62
C GLY A 252 -23.43 11.22 28.64
N LEU A 253 -23.09 10.40 29.64
CA LEU A 253 -23.92 9.96 30.75
C LEU A 253 -24.82 11.11 31.19
N ARG A 254 -25.99 11.23 30.57
CA ARG A 254 -27.05 12.10 31.05
C ARG A 254 -27.44 11.45 32.35
N ARG A 255 -26.99 12.05 33.46
CA ARG A 255 -27.49 11.76 34.80
C ARG A 255 -29.00 11.64 34.69
N SER A 256 -29.48 10.40 34.80
CA SER A 256 -30.89 10.08 34.77
C SER A 256 -31.60 10.90 35.83
N HIS A 257 -32.41 11.86 35.39
CA HIS A 257 -33.58 12.23 36.16
C HIS A 257 -34.58 11.09 35.98
N SER A 258 -34.83 10.39 37.07
CA SER A 258 -35.81 9.32 37.21
C SER A 258 -37.20 9.83 36.78
N GLY A 259 -37.63 9.45 35.59
CA GLY A 259 -38.97 9.70 35.07
C GLY A 259 -39.39 8.52 34.20
N ARG A 260 -39.99 7.51 34.85
CA ARG A 260 -40.68 6.37 34.23
C ARG A 260 -41.86 6.88 33.39
N PRO A 261 -41.97 6.46 32.12
CA PRO A 261 -43.09 5.60 31.73
C PRO A 261 -42.59 4.46 30.81
N GLU A 262 -42.83 3.21 31.18
CA GLU A 262 -44.03 2.44 30.82
C GLU A 262 -43.99 1.93 29.38
N ARG A 263 -43.63 0.63 29.30
CA ARG A 263 -43.98 -0.38 28.29
C ARG A 263 -44.61 0.17 27.02
N ASP A 264 -43.84 0.08 25.93
CA ASP A 264 -44.45 -0.28 24.66
C ASP A 264 -43.75 -1.48 24.03
N LEU A 265 -44.59 -2.33 23.46
CA LEU A 265 -44.37 -3.74 23.19
C LEU A 265 -43.41 -3.96 22.02
N SER A 266 -42.44 -4.87 22.23
CA SER A 266 -41.93 -5.85 21.26
C SER A 266 -42.25 -5.56 19.78
N ARG A 267 -41.62 -4.54 19.21
CA ARG A 267 -41.41 -4.50 17.76
C ARG A 267 -40.24 -5.44 17.50
N LYS A 268 -40.53 -6.62 16.95
CA LYS A 268 -39.51 -7.50 16.34
C LYS A 268 -38.84 -6.67 15.24
N GLN A 269 -37.80 -5.92 15.59
CA GLN A 269 -36.83 -5.39 14.64
C GLN A 269 -36.22 -6.62 13.99
N GLY A 270 -36.67 -6.94 12.78
CA GLY A 270 -35.97 -7.90 11.93
C GLY A 270 -34.53 -7.43 11.88
N ALA A 271 -33.61 -8.30 12.29
CA ALA A 271 -32.19 -8.01 12.30
C ALA A 271 -31.82 -7.45 10.92
N SER A 272 -31.42 -6.18 10.85
CA SER A 272 -30.95 -5.60 9.60
C SER A 272 -29.89 -6.52 9.01
N PRO A 273 -29.94 -6.82 7.69
CA PRO A 273 -29.00 -7.73 7.03
C PRO A 273 -27.53 -7.36 7.26
N SER A 274 -27.24 -6.09 7.61
CA SER A 274 -25.92 -5.64 8.08
C SER A 274 -25.35 -6.51 9.21
N ASN A 275 -26.17 -6.90 10.19
CA ASN A 275 -25.73 -7.67 11.36
C ASN A 275 -25.35 -9.13 10.98
N ALA A 276 -25.94 -9.70 9.93
CA ALA A 276 -25.57 -11.06 9.50
C ALA A 276 -24.18 -11.11 8.87
N LEU A 277 -23.87 -10.13 8.00
CA LEU A 277 -22.54 -10.01 7.38
C LEU A 277 -21.48 -9.54 8.39
N ASP A 278 -21.80 -8.69 9.35
CA ASP A 278 -20.87 -8.30 10.42
C ASP A 278 -20.46 -9.51 11.27
N ARG A 279 -21.43 -10.40 11.60
CA ARG A 279 -21.12 -11.66 12.29
C ARG A 279 -20.29 -12.61 11.42
N ALA A 280 -20.60 -12.72 10.13
CA ALA A 280 -19.82 -13.54 9.20
C ALA A 280 -18.37 -13.03 9.07
N GLU A 281 -18.17 -11.72 9.01
CA GLU A 281 -16.84 -11.10 8.92
C GLU A 281 -16.07 -11.29 10.23
N GLY A 282 -16.74 -11.11 11.37
CA GLY A 282 -16.17 -11.41 12.68
C GLY A 282 -15.70 -12.86 12.78
N ARG A 283 -16.53 -13.81 12.32
CA ARG A 283 -16.15 -15.24 12.33
C ARG A 283 -15.02 -15.57 11.37
N ALA A 284 -14.99 -14.96 10.18
CA ALA A 284 -13.89 -15.09 9.24
C ALA A 284 -12.56 -14.64 9.85
N ARG A 285 -12.51 -13.48 10.51
CA ARG A 285 -11.30 -12.94 11.14
C ARG A 285 -10.86 -13.74 12.36
N LEU A 286 -11.80 -14.17 13.20
CA LEU A 286 -11.52 -15.05 14.34
C LEU A 286 -10.95 -16.40 13.87
N ALA A 287 -11.51 -17.00 12.81
CA ALA A 287 -10.99 -18.24 12.24
C ALA A 287 -9.54 -18.09 11.74
N LEU A 288 -9.23 -16.98 11.03
CA LEU A 288 -7.85 -16.70 10.61
C LEU A 288 -6.91 -16.48 11.80
N HIS A 289 -7.39 -15.84 12.86
CA HIS A 289 -6.63 -15.60 14.08
C HIS A 289 -6.34 -16.90 14.84
N ASP A 290 -7.35 -17.73 15.08
CA ASP A 290 -7.25 -19.00 15.81
C ASP A 290 -6.33 -20.00 15.09
N LEU A 291 -6.30 -19.97 13.76
CA LEU A 291 -5.40 -20.78 12.93
C LEU A 291 -4.01 -20.13 12.74
N GLY A 292 -3.77 -18.94 13.29
CA GLY A 292 -2.51 -18.20 13.12
C GLY A 292 -2.24 -17.70 11.70
N LEU A 293 -3.23 -17.75 10.81
CA LEU A 293 -3.15 -17.31 9.42
C LEU A 293 -3.23 -15.79 9.27
N ASP A 294 -3.70 -15.09 10.29
CA ASP A 294 -3.75 -13.62 10.34
C ASP A 294 -2.37 -12.92 10.34
N ALA A 295 -1.29 -13.64 10.65
CA ALA A 295 0.07 -13.14 10.50
C ALA A 295 0.59 -13.27 9.06
N THR A 296 -0.06 -14.07 8.22
CA THR A 296 0.39 -14.24 6.84
C THR A 296 -0.15 -13.07 5.99
N PRO A 297 0.71 -12.31 5.29
CA PRO A 297 0.29 -11.11 4.54
C PRO A 297 -0.57 -11.46 3.32
N PHE A 298 -0.72 -12.74 3.02
CA PHE A 298 -1.40 -13.22 1.83
C PHE A 298 -2.90 -13.38 2.02
N PHE A 299 -3.44 -13.24 3.23
CA PHE A 299 -4.90 -13.26 3.43
C PHE A 299 -5.50 -11.87 3.45
N GLU A 300 -6.61 -11.72 2.76
CA GLU A 300 -7.49 -10.57 2.79
C GLU A 300 -8.90 -11.01 3.12
N VAL A 301 -9.55 -10.29 4.04
CA VAL A 301 -10.97 -10.42 4.35
C VAL A 301 -11.66 -9.18 3.80
N ALA A 302 -12.40 -9.36 2.71
CA ALA A 302 -13.17 -8.32 2.06
C ALA A 302 -14.67 -8.63 2.18
N ARG A 303 -15.49 -7.59 2.04
CA ARG A 303 -16.96 -7.72 2.05
C ARG A 303 -17.53 -7.23 0.73
N ASP A 304 -18.45 -8.01 0.17
CA ASP A 304 -19.34 -7.59 -0.89
C ASP A 304 -20.79 -7.40 -0.36
N ASP A 305 -21.73 -7.03 -1.23
CA ASP A 305 -23.12 -6.77 -0.85
C ASP A 305 -23.83 -8.00 -0.25
N SER A 306 -23.31 -9.21 -0.51
CA SER A 306 -23.96 -10.49 -0.25
C SER A 306 -23.14 -11.46 0.61
N ALA A 307 -21.83 -11.25 0.72
CA ALA A 307 -20.90 -12.20 1.30
C ALA A 307 -19.64 -11.54 1.85
N VAL A 308 -18.96 -12.27 2.73
CA VAL A 308 -17.58 -12.01 3.14
C VAL A 308 -16.70 -12.93 2.31
N VAL A 309 -15.73 -12.36 1.62
CA VAL A 309 -14.81 -13.10 0.76
C VAL A 309 -13.44 -13.14 1.45
N ILE A 310 -12.93 -14.35 1.68
CA ILE A 310 -11.57 -14.57 2.14
C ILE A 310 -10.74 -14.97 0.93
N ARG A 311 -9.75 -14.16 0.58
CA ARG A 311 -8.80 -14.43 -0.50
C ARG A 311 -7.42 -14.65 0.09
N GLY A 312 -6.64 -15.59 -0.44
CA GLY A 312 -5.23 -15.68 -0.05
C GLY A 312 -4.53 -16.99 -0.35
N ILE A 313 -3.32 -17.11 0.21
CA ILE A 313 -2.49 -18.30 0.12
C ILE A 313 -2.33 -18.92 1.51
N ALA A 314 -2.83 -20.14 1.67
CA ALA A 314 -2.53 -20.99 2.80
C ALA A 314 -1.13 -21.63 2.64
N PRO A 315 -0.31 -21.68 3.72
CA PRO A 315 1.02 -22.29 3.65
C PRO A 315 0.99 -23.76 3.22
N THR A 316 -0.03 -24.50 3.67
CA THR A 316 -0.18 -25.94 3.38
C THR A 316 -1.60 -26.28 2.96
N ALA A 317 -1.76 -27.45 2.35
CA ALA A 317 -3.08 -28.00 2.04
C ALA A 317 -3.90 -28.28 3.30
N GLU A 318 -3.24 -28.63 4.41
CA GLU A 318 -3.83 -28.84 5.72
C GLU A 318 -4.41 -27.53 6.27
N SER A 319 -3.64 -26.44 6.32
CA SER A 319 -4.14 -25.14 6.78
C SER A 319 -5.32 -24.61 5.95
N ARG A 320 -5.33 -24.88 4.64
CA ARG A 320 -6.49 -24.55 3.78
C ARG A 320 -7.72 -25.38 4.16
N GLN A 321 -7.53 -26.66 4.45
CA GLN A 321 -8.62 -27.56 4.85
C GLN A 321 -9.16 -27.18 6.22
N ASP A 322 -8.31 -26.90 7.20
CA ASP A 322 -8.70 -26.44 8.53
C ASP A 322 -9.54 -25.16 8.44
N LEU A 323 -9.09 -24.18 7.64
CA LEU A 323 -9.84 -22.94 7.41
C LEU A 323 -11.22 -23.19 6.77
N ARG A 324 -11.30 -24.15 5.83
CA ARG A 324 -12.56 -24.55 5.20
C ARG A 324 -13.50 -25.22 6.20
N GLU A 325 -12.99 -26.08 7.08
CA GLU A 325 -13.79 -26.78 8.08
C GLU A 325 -14.33 -25.83 9.14
N VAL A 326 -13.50 -24.92 9.66
CA VAL A 326 -13.92 -23.91 10.65
C VAL A 326 -15.01 -22.99 10.10
N LEU A 327 -15.02 -22.72 8.79
CA LEU A 327 -15.96 -21.82 8.13
C LEU A 327 -17.12 -22.52 7.41
N ALA A 328 -17.23 -23.85 7.50
CA ALA A 328 -18.23 -24.63 6.78
C ALA A 328 -19.68 -24.24 7.15
N ASP A 329 -19.93 -23.89 8.41
CA ASP A 329 -21.25 -23.52 8.92
C ASP A 329 -21.60 -22.03 8.67
N HIS A 330 -20.77 -21.30 7.92
CA HIS A 330 -20.94 -19.89 7.62
C HIS A 330 -21.19 -19.66 6.12
N PRO A 331 -22.41 -19.87 5.61
CA PRO A 331 -22.71 -19.79 4.17
C PRO A 331 -22.54 -18.39 3.57
N ALA A 332 -22.48 -17.35 4.40
CA ALA A 332 -22.18 -15.99 3.97
C ALA A 332 -20.68 -15.76 3.74
N VAL A 333 -19.80 -16.72 4.06
CA VAL A 333 -18.35 -16.64 3.84
C VAL A 333 -17.97 -17.45 2.59
N ARG A 334 -17.30 -16.81 1.64
CA ARG A 334 -16.77 -17.45 0.43
C ARG A 334 -15.25 -17.52 0.51
N LEU A 335 -14.70 -18.71 0.29
CA LEU A 335 -13.26 -18.94 0.30
C LEU A 335 -12.70 -18.97 -1.12
N SER A 336 -11.72 -18.13 -1.39
CA SER A 336 -10.86 -18.15 -2.57
C SER A 336 -9.42 -18.28 -2.13
N VAL A 337 -9.10 -19.44 -1.53
CA VAL A 337 -7.80 -19.71 -0.91
C VAL A 337 -7.07 -20.80 -1.68
N GLN A 338 -5.88 -20.46 -2.17
CA GLN A 338 -4.96 -21.41 -2.78
C GLN A 338 -3.90 -21.85 -1.76
N THR A 339 -3.20 -22.93 -2.06
CA THR A 339 -1.96 -23.30 -1.36
C THR A 339 -0.75 -22.69 -2.05
N GLU A 340 0.38 -22.58 -1.35
CA GLU A 340 1.64 -22.10 -1.97
C GLU A 340 2.02 -22.92 -3.22
N ALA A 341 1.86 -24.24 -3.17
CA ALA A 341 2.16 -25.12 -4.30
C ALA A 341 1.21 -24.94 -5.50
N GLU A 342 -0.03 -24.49 -5.28
CA GLU A 342 -0.98 -24.17 -6.36
C GLU A 342 -0.67 -22.80 -6.94
N GLN A 343 -0.39 -21.80 -6.09
CA GLN A 343 0.01 -20.46 -6.51
C GLN A 343 1.28 -20.48 -7.39
N GLN A 344 2.24 -21.38 -7.11
CA GLN A 344 3.41 -21.56 -7.96
C GLN A 344 3.06 -22.09 -9.36
N ARG A 345 2.03 -22.95 -9.46
CA ARG A 345 1.59 -23.53 -10.75
C ARG A 345 0.70 -22.59 -11.54
N ASP A 346 -0.13 -21.82 -10.85
CA ASP A 346 -1.08 -20.86 -11.42
C ASP A 346 -1.02 -19.54 -10.63
N PRO A 347 -0.05 -18.66 -10.94
CA PRO A 347 0.14 -17.43 -10.19
C PRO A 347 -1.06 -16.49 -10.30
N GLN A 348 -1.77 -16.29 -9.18
CA GLN A 348 -2.81 -15.28 -9.05
C GLN A 348 -2.26 -13.97 -8.47
N GLU A 349 -2.91 -12.85 -8.76
CA GLU A 349 -2.57 -11.57 -8.12
C GLU A 349 -2.85 -11.69 -6.60
N LEU A 350 -1.82 -11.40 -5.81
CA LEU A 350 -1.92 -11.46 -4.37
C LEU A 350 -2.51 -10.16 -3.83
N PRO A 351 -3.31 -10.23 -2.74
CA PRO A 351 -3.80 -9.01 -2.08
C PRO A 351 -2.67 -8.15 -1.51
N TRP A 352 -1.47 -8.75 -1.37
CA TRP A 352 -0.25 -8.08 -1.00
C TRP A 352 0.60 -7.76 -2.23
N ARG A 353 0.92 -6.49 -2.42
CA ARG A 353 1.96 -6.06 -3.37
C ARG A 353 3.29 -6.01 -2.65
N SER A 354 4.23 -6.83 -3.08
CA SER A 354 5.61 -6.72 -2.63
C SER A 354 6.14 -5.33 -2.96
N PHE A 355 6.98 -4.81 -2.07
CA PHE A 355 7.75 -3.61 -2.32
C PHE A 355 8.51 -3.75 -3.64
N GLN A 356 8.39 -2.74 -4.49
CA GLN A 356 9.10 -2.63 -5.76
C GLN A 356 10.08 -1.46 -5.63
N GLY A 357 11.36 -1.75 -5.85
CA GLY A 357 12.43 -0.76 -5.92
C GLY A 357 13.40 -1.14 -7.03
N ASP A 358 14.12 -0.16 -7.55
CA ASP A 358 14.97 -0.28 -8.73
C ASP A 358 16.38 0.29 -8.49
N GLY A 359 16.57 0.97 -7.36
CA GLY A 359 17.87 1.44 -6.88
C GLY A 359 18.50 0.54 -5.81
N PRO A 360 19.80 0.71 -5.55
CA PRO A 360 20.48 0.01 -4.46
C PRO A 360 19.87 0.37 -3.10
N PRO A 361 19.94 -0.49 -2.08
CA PRO A 361 19.43 -0.18 -0.76
C PRO A 361 20.09 1.08 -0.20
N LEU A 362 19.34 1.93 0.50
CA LEU A 362 19.87 3.17 1.07
C LEU A 362 21.04 2.91 2.04
N ALA A 363 21.01 1.78 2.75
CA ALA A 363 22.08 1.38 3.67
C ALA A 363 23.12 0.46 3.00
N ALA A 364 23.31 0.52 1.67
CA ALA A 364 24.20 -0.38 0.94
C ALA A 364 25.63 -0.45 1.52
N GLU A 365 26.20 0.70 1.89
CA GLU A 365 27.55 0.78 2.47
C GLU A 365 27.61 0.15 3.87
N GLN A 366 26.61 0.41 4.73
CA GLN A 366 26.52 -0.19 6.06
C GLN A 366 26.32 -1.70 5.96
N LEU A 367 25.47 -2.16 5.04
CA LEU A 367 25.26 -3.58 4.79
C LEU A 367 26.52 -4.26 4.28
N ARG A 368 27.31 -3.59 3.43
CA ARG A 368 28.61 -4.12 2.97
C ARG A 368 29.62 -4.17 4.11
N ALA A 369 29.60 -3.19 5.02
CA ALA A 369 30.48 -3.20 6.19
C ALA A 369 30.12 -4.32 7.19
N LEU A 370 28.82 -4.56 7.40
CA LEU A 370 28.31 -5.64 8.26
C LEU A 370 28.45 -7.02 7.61
N TYR A 371 28.28 -7.09 6.30
CA TYR A 371 28.29 -8.30 5.48
C TYR A 371 29.15 -8.06 4.22
N PRO A 372 30.49 -8.27 4.29
CA PRO A 372 31.45 -7.95 3.22
C PRO A 372 31.24 -8.66 1.87
N ALA A 373 30.34 -9.63 1.82
CA ALA A 373 29.91 -10.31 0.60
C ALA A 373 28.39 -10.59 0.67
N ASN A 374 27.80 -11.12 -0.41
CA ASN A 374 26.44 -11.66 -0.35
C ASN A 374 26.44 -13.00 0.38
N THR A 375 26.66 -12.97 1.69
CA THR A 375 26.80 -14.16 2.52
C THR A 375 25.42 -14.70 2.92
N PRO A 376 25.31 -15.98 3.30
CA PRO A 376 24.07 -16.55 3.82
C PRO A 376 23.50 -15.75 5.00
N GLU A 377 24.35 -15.17 5.85
CA GLU A 377 23.94 -14.34 6.99
C GLU A 377 23.25 -13.05 6.55
N ARG A 378 23.69 -12.43 5.44
CA ARG A 378 23.02 -11.26 4.87
C ARG A 378 21.62 -11.63 4.36
N GLN A 379 21.51 -12.76 3.67
CA GLN A 379 20.24 -13.24 3.15
C GLN A 379 19.29 -13.59 4.30
N GLU A 380 19.77 -14.25 5.36
CA GLU A 380 18.98 -14.55 6.55
C GLU A 380 18.49 -13.28 7.26
N PHE A 381 19.37 -12.29 7.42
CA PHE A 381 19.03 -10.99 7.96
C PHE A 381 17.92 -10.29 7.15
N GLN A 382 18.07 -10.23 5.83
CA GLN A 382 17.08 -9.66 4.93
C GLN A 382 15.76 -10.43 5.01
N ASN A 383 15.77 -11.75 4.81
CA ASN A 383 14.58 -12.60 4.89
C ASN A 383 13.84 -12.45 6.22
N THR A 384 14.58 -12.32 7.32
CA THR A 384 14.00 -12.09 8.65
C THR A 384 13.27 -10.75 8.71
N LEU A 385 13.87 -9.67 8.19
CA LEU A 385 13.23 -8.35 8.16
C LEU A 385 12.02 -8.29 7.23
N ASP A 386 12.10 -8.87 6.02
CA ASP A 386 10.96 -8.93 5.10
C ASP A 386 9.79 -9.68 5.75
N ARG A 387 10.04 -10.87 6.31
CA ARG A 387 9.02 -11.65 6.99
C ARG A 387 8.40 -10.88 8.16
N LEU A 388 9.22 -10.35 9.07
CA LEU A 388 8.71 -9.66 10.27
C LEU A 388 7.91 -8.40 9.91
N THR A 389 8.37 -7.61 8.95
CA THR A 389 7.67 -6.38 8.54
C THR A 389 6.33 -6.72 7.88
N ARG A 390 6.26 -7.72 7.01
CA ARG A 390 5.00 -8.20 6.42
C ARG A 390 4.02 -8.73 7.46
N GLU A 391 4.50 -9.54 8.41
CA GLU A 391 3.68 -10.05 9.51
C GLU A 391 3.05 -8.89 10.32
N ILE A 392 3.80 -7.82 10.61
CA ILE A 392 3.25 -6.65 11.31
C ILE A 392 2.15 -5.97 10.49
N VAL A 393 2.31 -5.83 9.17
CA VAL A 393 1.26 -5.23 8.34
C VAL A 393 0.00 -6.09 8.34
N ALA A 394 0.13 -7.41 8.20
CA ALA A 394 -1.00 -8.34 8.26
C ALA A 394 -1.73 -8.26 9.60
N LEU A 395 -0.99 -8.36 10.71
CA LEU A 395 -1.54 -8.32 12.07
C LEU A 395 -2.20 -6.98 12.38
N SER A 396 -1.59 -5.86 12.00
CA SER A 396 -2.15 -4.52 12.26
C SER A 396 -3.48 -4.30 11.53
N ARG A 397 -3.58 -4.73 10.26
CA ARG A 397 -4.84 -4.72 9.50
C ARG A 397 -5.89 -5.63 10.13
N ASN A 398 -5.50 -6.84 10.58
CA ASN A 398 -6.43 -7.75 11.23
C ASN A 398 -6.96 -7.16 12.55
N ARG A 399 -6.07 -6.64 13.40
CA ARG A 399 -6.43 -5.97 14.66
C ARG A 399 -7.42 -4.83 14.41
N GLN A 400 -7.14 -3.96 13.45
CA GLN A 400 -8.04 -2.84 13.11
C GLN A 400 -9.42 -3.36 12.70
N GLY A 401 -9.47 -4.35 11.80
CA GLY A 401 -10.74 -4.95 11.36
C GLY A 401 -11.53 -5.62 12.49
N LEU A 402 -10.85 -6.28 13.44
CA LEU A 402 -11.47 -6.86 14.64
C LEU A 402 -12.11 -5.76 15.52
N LEU A 403 -11.40 -4.65 15.78
CA LEU A 403 -11.91 -3.53 16.57
C LEU A 403 -13.07 -2.81 15.86
N ASP A 404 -12.95 -2.58 14.55
CA ASP A 404 -14.02 -1.97 13.77
C ASP A 404 -15.30 -2.82 13.75
N LEU A 405 -15.17 -4.15 13.78
CA LEU A 405 -16.32 -5.05 13.94
C LEU A 405 -16.86 -5.05 15.37
N ALA A 406 -15.99 -5.09 16.38
CA ALA A 406 -16.39 -5.04 17.79
C ALA A 406 -17.26 -3.80 18.08
N ASN A 407 -16.89 -2.65 17.51
CA ASN A 407 -17.62 -1.38 17.61
C ASN A 407 -18.98 -1.38 16.89
N ARG A 408 -19.16 -2.21 15.86
CA ARG A 408 -20.41 -2.31 15.08
C ARG A 408 -21.36 -3.39 15.59
N GLN A 409 -20.83 -4.37 16.33
CA GLN A 409 -21.58 -5.50 16.86
C GLN A 409 -22.53 -5.08 17.97
N ASN A 410 -23.77 -5.59 17.93
CA ASN A 410 -24.78 -5.36 18.99
C ASN A 410 -24.74 -6.44 20.08
N SER A 411 -23.92 -7.48 19.91
CA SER A 411 -23.85 -8.65 20.79
C SER A 411 -22.63 -8.52 21.69
N ALA A 412 -22.86 -8.34 23.00
CA ALA A 412 -21.78 -8.19 23.97
C ALA A 412 -20.80 -9.38 23.99
N ALA A 413 -21.29 -10.60 23.73
CA ALA A 413 -20.47 -11.80 23.68
C ALA A 413 -19.52 -11.77 22.46
N ASP A 414 -20.04 -11.43 21.27
CA ASP A 414 -19.25 -11.34 20.05
C ASP A 414 -18.23 -10.20 20.14
N THR A 415 -18.64 -9.04 20.67
CA THR A 415 -17.74 -7.90 20.95
C THR A 415 -16.57 -8.32 21.85
N ALA A 416 -16.83 -9.02 22.95
CA ALA A 416 -15.78 -9.45 23.88
C ALA A 416 -14.81 -10.48 23.26
N GLU A 417 -15.28 -11.34 22.35
CA GLU A 417 -14.42 -12.29 21.62
C GLU A 417 -13.51 -11.56 20.63
N LEU A 418 -14.06 -10.60 19.86
CA LEU A 418 -13.30 -9.78 18.91
C LEU A 418 -12.25 -8.90 19.61
N GLU A 419 -12.61 -8.25 20.72
CA GLU A 419 -11.67 -7.45 21.52
C GLU A 419 -10.54 -8.29 22.11
N ARG A 420 -10.84 -9.52 22.56
CA ARG A 420 -9.82 -10.45 23.05
C ARG A 420 -8.84 -10.82 21.94
N ALA A 421 -9.33 -11.20 20.76
CA ALA A 421 -8.48 -11.50 19.61
C ALA A 421 -7.66 -10.28 19.16
N ALA A 422 -8.23 -9.08 19.22
CA ALA A 422 -7.52 -7.83 18.90
C ALA A 422 -6.37 -7.56 19.89
N SER A 423 -6.60 -7.78 21.18
CA SER A 423 -5.58 -7.66 22.24
C SER A 423 -4.45 -8.68 22.09
N ASP A 424 -4.79 -9.92 21.75
CA ASP A 424 -3.79 -10.97 21.50
C ASP A 424 -2.95 -10.66 20.24
N THR A 425 -3.60 -10.16 19.20
CA THR A 425 -2.95 -9.65 17.98
C THR A 425 -2.01 -8.48 18.30
N GLU A 426 -2.40 -7.56 19.19
CA GLU A 426 -1.55 -6.45 19.64
C GLU A 426 -0.28 -6.94 20.36
N THR A 427 -0.40 -7.96 21.20
CA THR A 427 0.75 -8.60 21.86
C THR A 427 1.72 -9.19 20.83
N ARG A 428 1.19 -9.84 19.78
CA ARG A 428 2.00 -10.39 18.67
C ARG A 428 2.69 -9.29 17.88
N ILE A 429 1.98 -8.19 17.57
CA ILE A 429 2.56 -6.99 16.93
C ILE A 429 3.73 -6.47 17.77
N ALA A 430 3.55 -6.24 19.06
CA ALA A 430 4.59 -5.72 19.94
C ALA A 430 5.81 -6.65 20.02
N ALA A 431 5.60 -7.98 20.01
CA ALA A 431 6.69 -8.95 19.93
C ALA A 431 7.47 -8.86 18.61
N ARG A 432 6.78 -8.69 17.47
CA ARG A 432 7.44 -8.52 16.16
C ARG A 432 8.14 -7.18 16.01
N THR A 433 7.58 -6.09 16.52
CA THR A 433 8.23 -4.78 16.54
C THR A 433 9.54 -4.83 17.30
N ARG A 434 9.55 -5.49 18.48
CA ARG A 434 10.78 -5.74 19.25
C ARG A 434 11.80 -6.57 18.48
N ALA A 435 11.35 -7.60 17.76
CA ALA A 435 12.23 -8.44 16.93
C ALA A 435 12.86 -7.65 15.77
N ILE A 436 12.10 -6.75 15.11
CA ILE A 436 12.63 -5.86 14.07
C ILE A 436 13.64 -4.88 14.68
N ALA A 437 13.32 -4.25 15.80
CA ALA A 437 14.24 -3.33 16.48
C ALA A 437 15.56 -4.02 16.85
N ALA A 438 15.49 -5.25 17.38
CA ALA A 438 16.67 -6.06 17.68
C ALA A 438 17.47 -6.42 16.42
N ALA A 439 16.80 -6.81 15.34
CA ALA A 439 17.45 -7.13 14.06
C ALA A 439 18.14 -5.91 13.44
N LEU A 440 17.50 -4.73 13.48
CA LEU A 440 18.03 -3.49 12.92
C LEU A 440 19.05 -2.77 13.83
N ARG A 441 19.32 -3.28 15.03
CA ARG A 441 20.27 -2.68 15.98
C ARG A 441 21.66 -2.37 15.39
N PRO A 442 22.25 -3.19 14.50
CA PRO A 442 23.53 -2.84 13.86
C PRO A 442 23.48 -1.58 12.98
N LEU A 443 22.30 -1.24 12.46
CA LEU A 443 22.08 -0.05 11.61
C LEU A 443 21.59 1.15 12.43
N LEU A 444 20.72 0.90 13.41
CA LEU A 444 20.02 1.95 14.16
C LEU A 444 20.66 2.26 15.52
N GLY A 445 21.62 1.47 15.99
CA GLY A 445 22.11 1.53 17.36
C GLY A 445 21.09 0.96 18.36
N GLU A 446 21.31 1.20 19.65
CA GLU A 446 20.39 0.77 20.70
C GLU A 446 19.04 1.50 20.58
N LEU A 447 17.96 0.72 20.56
CA LEU A 447 16.59 1.20 20.55
C LEU A 447 15.88 0.69 21.79
N VAL A 448 15.13 1.57 22.46
CA VAL A 448 14.16 1.15 23.47
C VAL A 448 12.84 0.94 22.74
N PRO A 449 12.42 -0.29 22.47
CA PRO A 449 11.22 -0.54 21.71
C PRO A 449 9.98 -0.05 22.45
N THR A 450 9.00 0.46 21.72
CA THR A 450 7.70 0.83 22.27
C THR A 450 6.83 -0.36 22.64
N SER A 451 6.02 -0.14 23.67
CA SER A 451 4.88 -1.01 23.99
C SER A 451 3.59 -0.60 23.25
N GLY A 452 3.63 0.45 22.43
CA GLY A 452 2.45 0.99 21.75
C GLY A 452 2.02 0.17 20.54
N SER A 453 0.71 0.15 20.27
CA SER A 453 0.15 -0.43 19.05
C SER A 453 0.60 0.36 17.82
N ILE A 454 1.09 -0.31 16.79
CA ILE A 454 1.34 0.30 15.48
C ILE A 454 0.06 0.25 14.64
N SER A 455 -0.34 1.39 14.05
CA SER A 455 -1.50 1.42 13.13
C SER A 455 -1.16 0.70 11.81
N PRO A 456 -2.16 0.30 11.01
CA PRO A 456 -1.92 -0.27 9.67
C PRO A 456 -1.06 0.62 8.76
N GLU A 457 -1.26 1.94 8.81
CA GLU A 457 -0.52 2.92 8.01
C GLU A 457 0.93 3.03 8.50
N ALA A 458 1.14 3.09 9.81
CA ALA A 458 2.46 3.10 10.41
C ALA A 458 3.22 1.79 10.14
N ALA A 459 2.53 0.65 10.16
CA ALA A 459 3.07 -0.66 9.79
C ALA A 459 3.49 -0.70 8.32
N GLN A 460 2.64 -0.21 7.41
CA GLN A 460 2.96 -0.13 5.98
C GLN A 460 4.14 0.81 5.70
N ARG A 461 4.22 1.93 6.44
CA ARG A 461 5.35 2.86 6.36
C ARG A 461 6.63 2.21 6.87
N LEU A 462 6.57 1.49 8.00
CA LEU A 462 7.70 0.73 8.53
C LEU A 462 8.19 -0.32 7.52
N TYR A 463 7.28 -1.10 6.94
CA TYR A 463 7.59 -2.04 5.87
C TYR A 463 8.36 -1.37 4.73
N THR A 464 7.83 -0.26 4.22
CA THR A 464 8.41 0.48 3.08
C THR A 464 9.80 1.02 3.42
N LEU A 465 9.96 1.67 4.57
CA LEU A 465 11.24 2.25 5.00
C LEU A 465 12.30 1.18 5.25
N VAL A 466 11.94 0.07 5.88
CA VAL A 466 12.87 -1.05 6.06
C VAL A 466 13.29 -1.61 4.70
N HIS A 467 12.38 -1.70 3.73
CA HIS A 467 12.71 -2.16 2.39
C HIS A 467 13.62 -1.21 1.62
N ASP A 468 13.32 0.10 1.66
CA ASP A 468 14.19 1.14 1.11
C ASP A 468 15.61 1.07 1.75
N LEU A 469 15.70 0.79 3.05
CA LEU A 469 16.98 0.67 3.77
C LEU A 469 17.78 -0.57 3.40
N VAL A 470 17.16 -1.76 3.36
CA VAL A 470 17.89 -3.04 3.34
C VAL A 470 17.77 -3.87 2.07
N PHE A 471 16.82 -3.57 1.19
CA PHE A 471 16.59 -4.33 -0.04
C PHE A 471 16.90 -3.50 -1.29
N LEU A 472 16.00 -2.61 -1.66
CA LEU A 472 16.04 -1.82 -2.88
C LEU A 472 15.47 -0.45 -2.55
N SER A 473 16.12 0.63 -2.99
CA SER A 473 15.53 1.97 -2.89
C SER A 473 14.63 2.22 -4.09
N ARG A 474 13.56 2.98 -3.91
CA ARG A 474 12.82 3.54 -5.07
C ARG A 474 13.59 4.70 -5.70
N THR A 475 13.86 4.64 -7.00
CA THR A 475 14.48 5.77 -7.70
C THR A 475 13.53 6.97 -7.66
N GLY A 476 14.03 8.13 -7.20
CA GLY A 476 13.23 9.34 -7.01
C GLY A 476 12.52 9.44 -5.65
N ALA A 477 12.66 8.47 -4.76
CA ALA A 477 12.28 8.66 -3.36
C ALA A 477 13.12 9.80 -2.75
N SER A 478 12.45 10.75 -2.10
CA SER A 478 13.09 11.97 -1.56
C SER A 478 13.86 11.75 -0.27
N LEU A 479 13.80 10.56 0.34
CA LEU A 479 14.37 10.32 1.65
C LEU A 479 15.84 9.92 1.55
N SER A 480 16.69 10.68 2.23
CA SER A 480 18.07 10.29 2.50
C SER A 480 18.13 9.07 3.45
N LEU A 481 19.30 8.44 3.53
CA LEU A 481 19.57 7.38 4.50
C LEU A 481 19.29 7.85 5.94
N GLU A 482 19.78 9.02 6.31
CA GLU A 482 19.63 9.56 7.67
C GLU A 482 18.15 9.79 8.03
N GLU A 483 17.37 10.37 7.12
CA GLU A 483 15.93 10.56 7.30
C GLU A 483 15.19 9.24 7.41
N SER A 484 15.56 8.25 6.60
CA SER A 484 14.95 6.91 6.65
C SER A 484 15.26 6.20 7.97
N LEU A 485 16.51 6.24 8.44
CA LEU A 485 16.90 5.70 9.74
C LEU A 485 16.14 6.42 10.86
N LEU A 486 16.06 7.75 10.84
CA LEU A 486 15.31 8.52 11.84
C LEU A 486 13.83 8.12 11.87
N GLN A 487 13.18 8.00 10.72
CA GLN A 487 11.78 7.59 10.66
C GLN A 487 11.56 6.15 11.15
N VAL A 488 12.48 5.23 10.85
CA VAL A 488 12.41 3.87 11.40
C VAL A 488 12.60 3.89 12.92
N ARG A 489 13.55 4.69 13.45
CA ARG A 489 13.71 4.85 14.90
C ARG A 489 12.44 5.37 15.55
N THR A 490 11.79 6.36 14.94
CA THR A 490 10.51 6.90 15.41
C THR A 490 9.41 5.84 15.43
N LEU A 491 9.30 5.02 14.39
CA LEU A 491 8.25 4.00 14.30
C LEU A 491 8.50 2.81 15.24
N LEU A 492 9.74 2.55 15.63
CA LEU A 492 10.12 1.45 16.52
C LEU A 492 10.34 1.89 17.98
N GLY A 493 10.58 3.18 18.22
CA GLY A 493 10.93 3.75 19.52
C GLY A 493 9.73 4.37 20.27
N PRO A 494 9.94 4.94 21.48
CA PRO A 494 8.93 5.70 22.24
C PRO A 494 8.28 6.77 21.37
N ALA A 495 6.94 6.69 21.29
CA ALA A 495 6.10 7.73 20.71
C ALA A 495 6.17 9.01 21.54
#